data_AF-A0A9D6TET4-F1
#
_entry.id   AF-A0A9D6TET4-F1
#
_cell.length_a   1.000
_cell.length_b   1.000
_cell.length_c   1.000
_cell.angle_alpha   90.00
_cell.angle_beta   90.00
_cell.angle_gamma   90.00
#
_symmetry.space_group_name_H-M   'P 1'
#
loop_
_entity.id
_entity.type
_entity.pdbx_description
1 polymer ?
#
loop_
_entity_poly.entity_id
_entity_poly.type
_entity_poly.pdbx_seq_one_letter_code
_entity_poly.pdbx_strand_id
1 'polypeptide(L)'
;MRWRTVFICAAVVTAGWLAACREYMPANRYLQRRAVSQAGLSTADARHKFTHQRHAKVLESSAATCLDCHRFDALIDSGEEELARELSAQALYPGSGACHFCHGPGAGHVGAAPSACTTCHDNLAPLRPADHDVAWSRVHAGMARANPALCESCHRQQQCIDCHERRDSIQTRMHDRNFRFIHGIEATANPMRCASCHREDFCIRCHERGNVSGAP
;
A
#
# COMPACT_ATOMS: atom_id res chain seq x y z
N MET A 1 3.30 60.98 5.03
CA MET A 1 3.85 59.84 5.80
C MET A 1 2.92 59.41 6.95
N ARG A 2 1.70 58.91 6.67
CA ARG A 2 0.77 58.48 7.74
C ARG A 2 -0.12 57.27 7.41
N TRP A 3 0.07 56.66 6.24
CA TRP A 3 -0.79 55.57 5.74
C TRP A 3 -0.13 54.17 5.76
N ARG A 4 1.18 54.08 6.01
CA ARG A 4 1.89 52.78 6.14
C ARG A 4 1.71 52.12 7.50
N THR A 5 1.37 52.88 8.54
CA THR A 5 1.24 52.37 9.91
C THR A 5 -0.10 51.72 10.19
N VAL A 6 -1.16 52.07 9.46
CA VAL A 6 -2.52 51.53 9.68
C VAL A 6 -2.66 50.10 9.14
N PHE A 7 -2.00 49.77 8.02
CA PHE A 7 -2.05 48.43 7.43
C PHE A 7 -1.29 47.37 8.25
N ILE A 8 -0.26 47.77 9.01
CA ILE A 8 0.52 46.85 9.84
C ILE A 8 -0.30 46.41 11.07
N CYS A 9 -1.12 47.29 11.65
CA CYS A 9 -1.96 46.92 12.80
C CYS A 9 -3.08 45.93 12.44
N ALA A 10 -3.67 46.00 11.25
CA ALA A 10 -4.74 45.06 10.85
C ALA A 10 -4.24 43.62 10.57
N ALA A 11 -3.02 43.48 10.05
CA ALA A 11 -2.42 42.17 9.77
C ALA A 11 -1.97 41.44 11.06
N VAL A 12 -1.53 42.17 12.09
CA VAL A 12 -1.10 41.58 13.37
C VAL A 12 -2.30 41.13 14.20
N VAL A 13 -3.42 41.86 14.16
CA VAL A 13 -4.64 41.49 14.91
C VAL A 13 -5.30 40.24 14.31
N THR A 14 -5.31 40.06 12.99
CA THR A 14 -5.89 38.84 12.37
C THR A 14 -5.04 37.59 12.59
N ALA A 15 -3.71 37.72 12.61
CA ALA A 15 -2.79 36.62 12.91
C ALA A 15 -2.87 36.16 14.38
N GLY A 16 -3.07 37.09 15.33
CA GLY A 16 -3.20 36.78 16.75
C GLY A 16 -4.47 35.99 17.10
N TRP A 17 -5.58 36.25 16.41
CA TRP A 17 -6.85 35.56 16.66
C TRP A 17 -6.89 34.13 16.13
N LEU A 18 -6.23 33.85 14.99
CA LEU A 18 -6.10 32.48 14.48
C LEU A 18 -5.15 31.63 15.33
N ALA A 19 -4.12 32.22 15.94
CA ALA A 19 -3.22 31.55 16.86
C ALA A 19 -3.92 31.16 18.18
N ALA A 20 -4.75 32.04 18.73
CA ALA A 20 -5.46 31.80 19.99
C ALA A 20 -6.50 30.67 19.92
N CYS A 21 -7.14 30.44 18.77
CA CYS A 21 -8.05 29.31 18.57
C CYS A 21 -7.33 27.94 18.58
N ARG A 22 -6.04 27.90 18.27
CA ARG A 22 -5.24 26.66 18.26
C ARG A 22 -4.83 26.22 19.66
N GLU A 23 -4.75 27.15 20.61
CA GLU A 23 -4.43 26.88 22.02
C GLU A 23 -5.66 26.47 22.85
N TYR A 24 -6.87 26.82 22.41
CA TYR A 24 -8.11 26.53 23.13
C TYR A 24 -8.89 25.30 22.63
N MET A 25 -8.42 24.63 21.57
CA MET A 25 -9.00 23.34 21.21
C MET A 25 -8.54 22.29 22.24
N PRO A 26 -9.47 21.62 22.96
CA PRO A 26 -9.08 20.54 23.86
C PRO A 26 -8.35 19.50 23.01
N ALA A 27 -7.09 19.22 23.33
CA ALA A 27 -6.33 18.12 22.77
C ALA A 27 -6.94 16.80 23.31
N ASN A 28 -8.16 16.50 22.87
CA ASN A 28 -8.79 15.23 23.12
C ASN A 28 -8.00 14.17 22.36
N ARG A 29 -7.91 12.96 22.94
CA ARG A 29 -7.10 11.84 22.43
C ARG A 29 -7.43 11.45 20.98
N TYR A 30 -8.55 11.95 20.45
CA TYR A 30 -9.05 11.73 19.10
C TYR A 30 -8.44 12.68 18.04
N LEU A 31 -7.92 13.86 18.42
CA LEU A 31 -7.32 14.84 17.51
C LEU A 31 -5.78 14.79 17.48
N GLN A 32 -5.16 14.05 18.38
CA GLN A 32 -3.73 13.79 18.27
C GLN A 32 -3.49 12.79 17.14
N ARG A 33 -2.74 13.19 16.09
CA ARG A 33 -2.14 12.22 15.17
C ARG A 33 -1.37 11.23 16.03
N ARG A 34 -1.83 9.98 16.07
CA ARG A 34 -1.13 8.90 16.74
C ARG A 34 0.30 8.93 16.19
N ALA A 35 1.28 9.22 17.04
CA ALA A 35 2.67 9.10 16.65
C ALA A 35 2.82 7.65 16.16
N VAL A 36 3.14 7.48 14.87
CA VAL A 36 3.37 6.14 14.33
C VAL A 36 4.60 5.63 15.06
N SER A 37 4.42 4.63 15.93
CA SER A 37 5.54 4.03 16.64
C SER A 37 6.53 3.54 15.58
N GLN A 38 7.78 4.00 15.64
CA GLN A 38 8.84 3.62 14.71
C GLN A 38 9.02 2.10 14.58
N ALA A 39 8.69 1.35 15.64
CA ALA A 39 8.64 -0.11 15.66
C ALA A 39 7.72 -0.74 14.58
N GLY A 40 6.67 -0.02 14.16
CA GLY A 40 5.76 -0.47 13.09
C GLY A 40 6.26 -0.18 11.67
N LEU A 41 7.38 0.54 11.52
CA LEU A 41 7.95 1.00 10.26
C LEU A 41 9.29 0.30 9.93
N SER A 42 9.66 -0.76 10.65
CA SER A 42 10.89 -1.51 10.37
C SER A 42 10.63 -2.76 9.53
N THR A 43 11.49 -2.99 8.55
CA THR A 43 11.62 -4.22 7.74
C THR A 43 12.78 -5.10 8.21
N ALA A 44 13.29 -4.86 9.42
CA ALA A 44 14.36 -5.65 10.02
C ALA A 44 13.94 -7.10 10.34
N ASP A 45 12.65 -7.39 10.30
CA ASP A 45 12.07 -8.73 10.46
C ASP A 45 12.65 -9.74 9.45
N ALA A 46 12.87 -9.32 8.20
CA ALA A 46 13.39 -10.19 7.15
C ALA A 46 14.75 -10.81 7.48
N ARG A 47 15.59 -10.12 8.27
CA ARG A 47 16.92 -10.64 8.65
C ARG A 47 16.82 -11.94 9.43
N HIS A 48 15.74 -12.13 10.19
CA HIS A 48 15.53 -13.32 11.03
C HIS A 48 15.10 -14.54 10.22
N LYS A 49 14.65 -14.33 8.97
CA LYS A 49 14.26 -15.42 8.06
C LYS A 49 15.38 -15.84 7.11
N PHE A 50 16.45 -15.05 7.01
CA PHE A 50 17.62 -15.40 6.21
C PHE A 50 18.46 -16.49 6.89
N THR A 51 18.97 -17.44 6.10
CA THR A 51 19.96 -18.43 6.55
C THR A 51 20.97 -18.72 5.44
N HIS A 52 22.27 -18.70 5.76
CA HIS A 52 23.32 -19.05 4.79
C HIS A 52 23.12 -20.47 4.22
N GLN A 53 22.73 -21.42 5.07
CA GLN A 53 22.53 -22.82 4.67
C GLN A 53 21.48 -22.99 3.57
N ARG A 54 20.35 -22.27 3.64
CA ARG A 54 19.31 -22.36 2.59
C ARG A 54 19.74 -21.67 1.29
N HIS A 55 20.63 -20.68 1.37
CA HIS A 55 21.09 -19.94 0.19
C HIS A 55 22.36 -20.52 -0.44
N ALA A 56 23.09 -21.41 0.25
CA ALA A 56 24.38 -21.96 -0.19
C ALA A 56 24.40 -22.41 -1.66
N LYS A 57 23.47 -23.28 -2.06
CA LYS A 57 23.41 -23.79 -3.45
C LYS A 57 23.21 -22.69 -4.50
N VAL A 58 22.39 -21.69 -4.18
CA VAL A 58 22.11 -20.58 -5.10
C VAL A 58 23.34 -19.67 -5.16
N LEU A 59 23.93 -19.33 -4.03
CA LEU A 59 25.13 -18.48 -3.95
C LEU A 59 26.31 -19.10 -4.70
N GLU A 60 26.50 -20.41 -4.58
CA GLU A 60 27.49 -21.16 -5.36
C GLU A 60 27.21 -21.08 -6.86
N SER A 61 25.95 -21.22 -7.28
CA SER A 61 25.57 -21.19 -8.70
C SER A 61 25.59 -19.78 -9.32
N SER A 62 25.43 -18.73 -8.52
CA SER A 62 25.37 -17.34 -8.99
C SER A 62 26.74 -16.64 -8.97
N ALA A 63 27.81 -17.35 -8.61
CA ALA A 63 29.14 -16.79 -8.37
C ALA A 63 29.12 -15.60 -7.37
N ALA A 64 28.16 -15.60 -6.44
CA ALA A 64 28.05 -14.55 -5.43
C ALA A 64 29.10 -14.80 -4.33
N THR A 65 29.75 -13.72 -3.92
CA THR A 65 30.77 -13.67 -2.89
C THR A 65 30.21 -13.09 -1.59
N CYS A 66 30.98 -13.21 -0.51
CA CYS A 66 30.62 -12.59 0.77
C CYS A 66 30.44 -11.07 0.64
N LEU A 67 31.18 -10.43 -0.28
CA LEU A 67 31.21 -8.98 -0.47
C LEU A 67 29.98 -8.44 -1.21
N ASP A 68 29.25 -9.31 -1.92
CA ASP A 68 28.02 -8.92 -2.61
C ASP A 68 26.88 -8.63 -1.64
N CYS A 69 27.00 -9.08 -0.39
CA CYS A 69 26.06 -8.75 0.67
C CYS A 69 26.73 -7.92 1.76
N HIS A 70 27.92 -8.31 2.23
CA HIS A 70 28.55 -7.70 3.38
C HIS A 70 29.75 -6.83 2.99
N ARG A 71 29.79 -5.60 3.50
CA ARG A 71 30.82 -4.62 3.10
C ARG A 71 31.96 -4.49 4.10
N PHE A 72 32.59 -5.61 4.46
CA PHE A 72 33.78 -5.58 5.34
C PHE A 72 35.04 -5.03 4.66
N ASP A 73 35.01 -4.88 3.35
CA ASP A 73 36.03 -4.22 2.54
C ASP A 73 36.02 -2.69 2.71
N ALA A 74 34.95 -2.12 3.29
CA ALA A 74 34.84 -0.69 3.52
C ALA A 74 35.67 -0.27 4.73
N LEU A 75 36.67 0.58 4.49
CA LEU A 75 37.36 1.29 5.57
C LEU A 75 36.43 2.40 6.10
N ILE A 76 36.01 2.26 7.35
CA ILE A 76 35.25 3.28 8.06
C ILE A 76 36.24 4.18 8.80
N ASP A 77 36.63 5.29 8.17
CA ASP A 77 37.48 6.31 8.76
C ASP A 77 36.61 7.42 9.37
N SER A 78 36.33 7.30 10.66
CA SER A 78 35.54 8.28 11.42
C SER A 78 36.11 8.46 12.81
N GLY A 79 36.22 9.71 13.26
CA GLY A 79 36.53 10.05 14.65
C GLY A 79 35.33 9.91 15.60
N GLU A 80 34.14 9.65 15.07
CA GLU A 80 32.91 9.46 15.83
C GLU A 80 32.63 7.97 16.05
N GLU A 81 32.89 7.48 17.27
CA GLU A 81 32.77 6.05 17.60
C GLU A 81 31.37 5.49 17.38
N GLU A 82 30.33 6.27 17.70
CA GLU A 82 28.94 5.84 17.52
C GLU A 82 28.60 5.68 16.04
N LEU A 83 28.98 6.64 15.19
CA LEU A 83 28.79 6.56 13.75
C LEU A 83 29.57 5.37 13.17
N ALA A 84 30.81 5.16 13.61
CA ALA A 84 31.63 4.03 13.17
C ALA A 84 30.98 2.69 13.53
N ARG A 85 30.37 2.58 14.72
CA ARG A 85 29.62 1.42 15.16
C ARG A 85 28.39 1.17 14.27
N GLU A 86 27.61 2.21 13.98
CA GLU A 86 26.42 2.09 13.13
C GLU A 86 26.78 1.66 11.70
N LEU A 87 27.80 2.27 11.10
CA LEU A 87 28.27 1.93 9.76
C LEU A 87 28.80 0.49 9.71
N SER A 88 29.56 0.08 10.73
CA SER A 88 30.05 -1.30 10.85
C SER A 88 28.89 -2.30 10.94
N ALA A 89 27.84 -1.97 11.71
CA ALA A 89 26.66 -2.81 11.81
C ALA A 89 25.92 -2.92 10.47
N GLN A 90 25.82 -1.84 9.69
CA GLN A 90 25.19 -1.88 8.36
C GLN A 90 26.02 -2.68 7.35
N ALA A 91 27.35 -2.61 7.42
CA ALA A 91 28.24 -3.42 6.60
C ALA A 91 28.11 -4.91 6.91
N LEU A 92 27.93 -5.28 8.19
CA LEU A 92 27.76 -6.66 8.63
C LEU A 92 26.33 -7.18 8.45
N TYR A 93 25.33 -6.32 8.58
CA TYR A 93 23.91 -6.66 8.45
C TYR A 93 23.30 -5.78 7.36
N PRO A 94 23.59 -6.10 6.08
CA PRO A 94 23.06 -5.31 4.98
C PRO A 94 21.54 -5.36 5.01
N GLY A 95 20.92 -4.19 4.79
CA GLY A 95 19.47 -4.06 4.75
C GLY A 95 18.85 -4.72 3.51
N SER A 96 17.65 -4.29 3.16
CA SER A 96 16.88 -4.83 2.02
C SER A 96 17.63 -4.84 0.69
N GLY A 97 18.62 -3.96 0.50
CA GLY A 97 19.46 -3.91 -0.70
C GLY A 97 20.15 -5.24 -1.02
N ALA A 98 20.72 -5.93 -0.03
CA ALA A 98 21.38 -7.22 -0.27
C ALA A 98 20.38 -8.32 -0.65
N CYS A 99 19.19 -8.33 -0.04
CA CYS A 99 18.15 -9.29 -0.37
C CYS A 99 17.60 -9.03 -1.79
N HIS A 100 17.26 -7.77 -2.09
CA HIS A 100 16.57 -7.42 -3.33
C HIS A 100 17.49 -7.33 -4.55
N PHE A 101 18.80 -7.25 -4.36
CA PHE A 101 19.77 -7.37 -5.45
C PHE A 101 19.58 -8.66 -6.27
N CYS A 102 19.28 -9.77 -5.57
CA CYS A 102 18.98 -11.06 -6.18
C CYS A 102 17.48 -11.38 -6.24
N HIS A 103 16.68 -10.82 -5.33
CA HIS A 103 15.24 -11.13 -5.21
C HIS A 103 14.36 -9.92 -5.52
N GLY A 104 13.79 -9.90 -6.71
CA GLY A 104 12.99 -8.78 -7.16
C GLY A 104 12.49 -9.00 -8.59
N PRO A 105 11.61 -8.12 -9.07
CA PRO A 105 11.21 -8.12 -10.47
C PRO A 105 12.39 -7.66 -11.35
N GLY A 106 12.72 -8.44 -12.38
CA GLY A 106 13.68 -8.03 -13.41
C GLY A 106 14.56 -9.17 -13.93
N ALA A 107 15.11 -9.00 -15.13
CA ALA A 107 16.09 -9.92 -15.69
C ALA A 107 17.37 -9.96 -14.81
N GLY A 108 17.90 -11.15 -14.54
CA GLY A 108 19.08 -11.35 -13.69
C GLY A 108 18.78 -11.67 -12.22
N HIS A 109 17.52 -11.54 -11.77
CA HIS A 109 17.12 -11.97 -10.43
C HIS A 109 16.97 -13.50 -10.38
N VAL A 110 17.20 -14.07 -9.19
CA VAL A 110 17.12 -15.52 -8.98
C VAL A 110 15.65 -15.94 -9.05
N GLY A 111 15.27 -16.60 -10.15
CA GLY A 111 13.88 -17.01 -10.44
C GLY A 111 13.25 -17.99 -9.44
N ALA A 112 14.02 -18.49 -8.46
CA ALA A 112 13.53 -19.35 -7.39
C ALA A 112 12.87 -18.58 -6.23
N ALA A 113 13.01 -17.26 -6.14
CA ALA A 113 12.37 -16.50 -5.07
C ALA A 113 10.91 -16.15 -5.40
N PRO A 114 9.95 -16.52 -4.53
CA PRO A 114 8.57 -16.10 -4.68
C PRO A 114 8.47 -14.58 -4.60
N SER A 115 7.64 -13.96 -5.44
CA SER A 115 7.27 -12.54 -5.30
C SER A 115 6.35 -12.27 -4.09
N ALA A 116 6.26 -13.23 -3.16
CA ALA A 116 5.44 -13.13 -1.97
C ALA A 116 6.29 -12.47 -0.88
N CYS A 117 6.13 -11.15 -0.73
CA CYS A 117 6.90 -10.33 0.22
C CYS A 117 6.85 -10.90 1.66
N THR A 118 5.75 -11.56 2.01
CA THR A 118 5.54 -12.18 3.34
C THR A 118 6.45 -13.36 3.63
N THR A 119 7.08 -13.93 2.61
CA THR A 119 8.11 -14.96 2.77
C THR A 119 9.25 -14.44 3.63
N CYS A 120 9.61 -13.16 3.46
CA CYS A 120 10.67 -12.49 4.21
C CYS A 120 10.11 -11.53 5.27
N HIS A 121 9.07 -10.76 4.95
CA HIS A 121 8.53 -9.72 5.83
C HIS A 121 7.27 -10.18 6.57
N ASP A 122 7.33 -10.29 7.89
CA ASP A 122 6.18 -10.40 8.79
C ASP A 122 5.38 -9.09 8.88
N ASN A 123 6.05 -7.94 8.77
CA ASN A 123 5.42 -6.62 8.82
C ASN A 123 5.51 -5.89 7.48
N LEU A 124 4.40 -5.85 6.75
CA LEU A 124 4.28 -5.09 5.49
C LEU A 124 3.86 -3.63 5.70
N ALA A 125 3.54 -3.20 6.92
CA ALA A 125 3.17 -1.81 7.19
C ALA A 125 4.21 -0.75 6.72
N PRO A 126 5.54 -0.98 6.81
CA PRO A 126 6.54 -0.05 6.31
C PRO A 126 6.54 0.07 4.78
N LEU A 127 6.12 -0.99 4.09
CA LEU A 127 6.09 -1.06 2.63
C LEU A 127 4.80 -0.48 2.05
N ARG A 128 3.85 -0.10 2.90
CA ARG A 128 2.59 0.51 2.48
C ARG A 128 2.88 1.87 1.83
N PRO A 129 2.50 2.08 0.56
CA PRO A 129 2.68 3.37 -0.08
C PRO A 129 1.85 4.48 0.60
N ALA A 130 2.28 5.74 0.45
CA ALA A 130 1.65 6.87 1.13
C ALA A 130 0.18 7.11 0.74
N ASP A 131 -0.21 6.68 -0.47
CA ASP A 131 -1.57 6.79 -1.00
C ASP A 131 -2.52 5.69 -0.49
N HIS A 132 -2.01 4.69 0.24
CA HIS A 132 -2.80 3.65 0.89
C HIS A 132 -3.33 4.12 2.25
N ASP A 133 -4.05 5.25 2.22
CA ASP A 133 -4.59 5.91 3.40
C ASP A 133 -6.03 5.45 3.73
N VAL A 134 -6.64 6.11 4.72
CA VAL A 134 -8.00 5.79 5.19
C VAL A 134 -9.10 6.00 4.13
N ALA A 135 -8.85 6.81 3.11
CA ALA A 135 -9.78 7.06 2.01
C ALA A 135 -9.57 6.09 0.82
N TRP A 136 -8.58 5.20 0.88
CA TRP A 136 -8.22 4.25 -0.18
C TRP A 136 -9.43 3.56 -0.84
N SER A 137 -10.38 3.09 -0.03
CA SER A 137 -11.61 2.43 -0.52
C SER A 137 -12.45 3.26 -1.49
N ARG A 138 -12.30 4.60 -1.48
CA ARG A 138 -13.00 5.54 -2.37
C ARG A 138 -12.19 5.93 -3.60
N VAL A 139 -10.87 5.85 -3.53
CA VAL A 139 -9.98 6.42 -4.57
C VAL A 139 -9.24 5.36 -5.39
N HIS A 140 -9.08 4.14 -4.87
CA HIS A 140 -8.28 3.09 -5.52
C HIS A 140 -8.77 2.71 -6.90
N ALA A 141 -10.08 2.77 -7.17
CA ALA A 141 -10.64 2.44 -8.48
C ALA A 141 -10.14 3.39 -9.59
N GLY A 142 -9.99 4.69 -9.27
CA GLY A 142 -9.44 5.67 -10.22
C GLY A 142 -7.96 5.45 -10.47
N MET A 143 -7.20 5.19 -9.40
CA MET A 143 -5.76 4.96 -9.48
C MET A 143 -5.42 3.65 -10.20
N ALA A 144 -6.13 2.56 -9.88
CA ALA A 144 -5.95 1.25 -10.53
C ALA A 144 -6.30 1.30 -12.02
N ARG A 145 -7.28 2.11 -12.44
CA ARG A 145 -7.57 2.33 -13.86
C ARG A 145 -6.50 3.14 -14.56
N ALA A 146 -5.94 4.15 -13.88
CA ALA A 146 -4.92 5.02 -14.46
C ALA A 146 -3.58 4.29 -14.65
N ASN A 147 -3.20 3.43 -13.69
CA ASN A 147 -1.96 2.66 -13.77
C ASN A 147 -2.08 1.32 -13.02
N PRO A 148 -2.61 0.27 -13.65
CA PRO A 148 -2.75 -1.05 -13.01
C PRO A 148 -1.39 -1.68 -12.68
N ALA A 149 -0.36 -1.42 -13.49
CA ALA A 149 0.98 -1.97 -13.29
C ALA A 149 1.61 -1.52 -11.96
N LEU A 150 1.28 -0.32 -11.47
CA LEU A 150 1.71 0.15 -10.16
C LEU A 150 1.20 -0.76 -9.04
N CYS A 151 -0.06 -1.20 -9.14
CA CYS A 151 -0.67 -2.11 -8.18
C CYS A 151 -0.07 -3.51 -8.30
N GLU A 152 0.17 -3.97 -9.52
CA GLU A 152 0.70 -5.31 -9.82
C GLU A 152 2.11 -5.57 -9.29
N SER A 153 2.86 -4.50 -8.98
CA SER A 153 4.18 -4.59 -8.34
C SER A 153 4.14 -5.21 -6.94
N CYS A 154 3.02 -5.08 -6.22
CA CYS A 154 2.82 -5.58 -4.86
C CYS A 154 1.60 -6.52 -4.74
N HIS A 155 0.59 -6.32 -5.59
CA HIS A 155 -0.65 -7.08 -5.59
C HIS A 155 -0.74 -7.97 -6.83
N ARG A 156 -1.41 -9.11 -6.69
CA ARG A 156 -1.81 -10.01 -7.76
C ARG A 156 -3.31 -9.88 -7.97
N GLN A 157 -3.77 -10.32 -9.14
CA GLN A 157 -5.18 -10.31 -9.53
C GLN A 157 -6.10 -10.91 -8.45
N GLN A 158 -5.64 -11.94 -7.74
CA GLN A 158 -6.40 -12.57 -6.67
C GLN A 158 -6.77 -11.60 -5.54
N GLN A 159 -5.93 -10.61 -5.20
CA GLN A 159 -6.28 -9.64 -4.14
C GLN A 159 -7.37 -8.67 -4.57
N CYS A 160 -7.41 -8.32 -5.87
CA CYS A 160 -8.52 -7.57 -6.45
C CYS A 160 -9.81 -8.40 -6.34
N ILE A 161 -9.75 -9.65 -6.78
CA ILE A 161 -10.85 -10.61 -6.74
C ILE A 161 -11.32 -10.81 -5.31
N ASP A 162 -10.45 -11.19 -4.38
CA ASP A 162 -10.80 -11.43 -2.97
C ASP A 162 -11.56 -10.27 -2.35
N CYS A 163 -11.11 -9.02 -2.54
CA CYS A 163 -11.79 -7.86 -1.98
C CYS A 163 -13.10 -7.57 -2.72
N HIS A 164 -13.09 -7.64 -4.04
CA HIS A 164 -14.28 -7.36 -4.87
C HIS A 164 -15.34 -8.47 -4.80
N GLU A 165 -14.96 -9.71 -4.46
CA GLU A 165 -15.83 -10.84 -4.16
C GLU A 165 -16.34 -10.79 -2.72
N ARG A 166 -15.49 -10.43 -1.75
CA ARG A 166 -15.88 -10.29 -0.33
C ARG A 166 -16.62 -8.99 -0.02
N ARG A 167 -16.79 -8.09 -0.99
CA ARG A 167 -17.51 -6.82 -0.81
C ARG A 167 -19.01 -6.98 -0.56
N ASP A 168 -19.48 -8.23 -0.49
CA ASP A 168 -20.75 -8.64 0.11
C ASP A 168 -20.71 -8.56 1.64
N SER A 169 -20.67 -7.34 2.17
CA SER A 169 -21.11 -7.13 3.54
C SER A 169 -22.62 -7.46 3.63
N ILE A 170 -23.08 -7.97 4.77
CA ILE A 170 -24.47 -8.39 5.08
C ILE A 170 -25.56 -7.31 4.77
N GLN A 171 -25.18 -6.10 4.37
CA GLN A 171 -26.08 -5.02 4.04
C GLN A 171 -26.25 -4.75 2.52
N THR A 172 -25.32 -5.17 1.65
CA THR A 172 -25.45 -4.96 0.19
C THR A 172 -24.59 -5.98 -0.57
N ARG A 173 -25.24 -6.87 -1.35
CA ARG A 173 -24.58 -8.00 -2.04
C ARG A 173 -24.14 -7.63 -3.46
N MET A 174 -23.28 -6.62 -3.62
CA MET A 174 -23.08 -5.84 -4.87
C MET A 174 -24.30 -5.06 -5.37
N HIS A 175 -25.50 -5.51 -5.02
CA HIS A 175 -26.75 -4.82 -5.28
C HIS A 175 -27.55 -4.60 -3.98
N ASP A 176 -28.39 -3.57 -3.97
CA ASP A 176 -29.28 -3.27 -2.86
C ASP A 176 -30.26 -4.44 -2.60
N ARG A 177 -30.83 -4.53 -1.40
CA ARG A 177 -31.87 -5.52 -1.07
C ARG A 177 -33.09 -5.39 -1.98
N ASN A 178 -33.34 -4.20 -2.53
CA ASN A 178 -34.40 -3.95 -3.49
C ASN A 178 -33.99 -4.21 -4.96
N PHE A 179 -32.80 -4.76 -5.23
CA PHE A 179 -32.28 -4.94 -6.59
C PHE A 179 -33.27 -5.64 -7.52
N ARG A 180 -33.96 -6.67 -7.04
CA ARG A 180 -34.99 -7.37 -7.82
C ARG A 180 -36.06 -6.43 -8.37
N PHE A 181 -36.34 -5.33 -7.68
CA PHE A 181 -37.32 -4.31 -8.08
C PHE A 181 -36.73 -3.19 -8.93
N ILE A 182 -35.44 -2.87 -8.80
CA ILE A 182 -34.83 -1.70 -9.47
C ILE A 182 -33.91 -2.06 -10.64
N HIS A 183 -33.41 -3.30 -10.72
CA HIS A 183 -32.39 -3.67 -11.70
C HIS A 183 -32.87 -3.55 -13.15
N GLY A 184 -34.19 -3.64 -13.40
CA GLY A 184 -34.74 -3.39 -14.73
C GLY A 184 -34.50 -1.94 -15.21
N ILE A 185 -34.61 -0.96 -14.31
CA ILE A 185 -34.32 0.45 -14.61
C ILE A 185 -32.81 0.62 -14.87
N GLU A 186 -31.97 0.00 -14.04
CA GLU A 186 -30.51 0.05 -14.19
C GLU A 186 -30.02 -0.63 -15.47
N ALA A 187 -30.57 -1.80 -15.80
CA ALA A 187 -30.27 -2.56 -17.00
C ALA A 187 -30.74 -1.84 -18.27
N THR A 188 -31.89 -1.16 -18.21
CA THR A 188 -32.38 -0.30 -19.31
C THR A 188 -31.47 0.91 -19.52
N ALA A 189 -31.00 1.52 -18.43
CA ALA A 189 -30.15 2.70 -18.49
C ALA A 189 -28.74 2.38 -19.03
N ASN A 190 -28.14 1.26 -18.60
CA ASN A 190 -26.82 0.85 -19.07
C ASN A 190 -26.56 -0.66 -18.83
N PRO A 191 -26.89 -1.53 -19.79
CA PRO A 191 -26.71 -2.97 -19.63
C PRO A 191 -25.22 -3.38 -19.59
N MET A 192 -24.33 -2.59 -20.19
CA MET A 192 -22.89 -2.86 -20.21
C MET A 192 -22.24 -2.76 -18.83
N ARG A 193 -22.85 -2.06 -17.86
CA ARG A 193 -22.36 -2.04 -16.48
C ARG A 193 -22.47 -3.42 -15.82
N CYS A 194 -23.50 -4.18 -16.16
CA CYS A 194 -23.70 -5.53 -15.66
C CYS A 194 -22.64 -6.48 -16.25
N ALA A 195 -22.31 -6.30 -17.53
CA ALA A 195 -21.32 -7.08 -18.26
C ALA A 195 -19.89 -7.01 -17.68
N SER A 196 -19.62 -6.01 -16.82
CA SER A 196 -18.33 -5.88 -16.12
C SER A 196 -18.10 -6.99 -15.07
N CYS A 197 -19.16 -7.59 -14.56
CA CYS A 197 -19.11 -8.66 -13.54
C CYS A 197 -19.93 -9.90 -13.93
N HIS A 198 -21.03 -9.73 -14.66
CA HIS A 198 -21.95 -10.79 -15.04
C HIS A 198 -21.86 -11.09 -16.53
N ARG A 199 -22.01 -12.36 -16.89
CA ARG A 199 -22.16 -12.76 -18.28
C ARG A 199 -23.64 -12.76 -18.69
N GLU A 200 -23.91 -12.64 -19.98
CA GLU A 200 -25.28 -12.61 -20.54
C GLU A 200 -26.13 -13.84 -20.12
N ASP A 201 -25.52 -15.02 -20.02
CA ASP A 201 -26.19 -16.25 -19.59
C ASP A 201 -26.69 -16.22 -18.14
N PHE A 202 -26.19 -15.29 -17.31
CA PHE A 202 -26.71 -15.05 -15.98
C PHE A 202 -28.12 -14.44 -16.03
N CYS A 203 -28.32 -13.43 -16.89
CA CYS A 203 -29.59 -12.74 -17.07
C CYS A 203 -30.67 -13.74 -17.50
N ILE A 204 -30.35 -14.52 -18.53
CA ILE A 204 -31.25 -15.54 -19.11
C ILE A 204 -31.68 -16.55 -18.05
N ARG A 205 -30.73 -17.21 -17.35
CA ARG A 205 -31.07 -18.23 -16.36
C ARG A 205 -31.87 -17.70 -15.17
N CYS A 206 -31.62 -16.47 -14.74
CA CYS A 206 -32.36 -15.86 -13.64
C CYS A 206 -33.81 -15.56 -14.05
N HIS A 207 -33.99 -15.00 -15.25
CA HIS A 207 -35.32 -14.63 -15.76
C HIS A 207 -36.15 -15.84 -16.18
N GLU A 208 -35.51 -16.90 -16.70
CA GLU A 208 -36.14 -18.20 -16.96
C GLU A 208 -36.64 -18.85 -15.67
N ARG A 209 -35.80 -18.91 -14.62
CA ARG A 209 -36.20 -19.45 -13.31
C ARG A 209 -37.26 -18.61 -12.60
N GLY A 210 -37.23 -17.30 -12.84
CA GLY A 210 -38.17 -16.35 -12.27
C GLY A 210 -39.52 -16.29 -12.99
N ASN A 211 -39.71 -17.01 -14.11
CA ASN A 211 -40.86 -16.88 -15.00
C ASN A 211 -41.14 -15.43 -15.42
N VAL A 212 -40.09 -14.62 -15.54
CA VAL A 212 -40.15 -13.21 -15.94
C VAL A 212 -39.53 -13.06 -17.32
N SER A 213 -40.23 -13.58 -18.32
CA SER A 213 -39.89 -13.43 -19.73
C SER A 213 -40.26 -12.01 -20.22
N GLY A 214 -39.48 -11.02 -19.80
CA GLY A 214 -39.50 -9.68 -20.40
C GLY A 214 -38.42 -9.59 -21.46
N ALA A 215 -38.77 -9.09 -22.65
CA ALA A 215 -37.89 -8.95 -23.82
C ALA A 215 -36.59 -8.16 -23.49
N PRO A 216 -35.48 -8.43 -24.22
CA PRO A 216 -34.21 -7.72 -24.07
C PRO A 216 -34.33 -6.21 -24.27
#